data_AF-A0A532V7H5-F1
#
_entry.id   AF-A0A532V7H5-F1
#
_cell.length_a   1.000
_cell.length_b   1.000
_cell.length_c   1.000
_cell.angle_alpha   90.00
_cell.angle_beta   90.00
_cell.angle_gamma   90.00
#
_symmetry.space_group_name_H-M   'P 1'
#
loop_
_entity.id
_entity.type
_entity.pdbx_description
1 polymer ?
#
loop_
_entity_poly.entity_id
_entity_poly.type
_entity_poly.pdbx_seq_one_letter_code
_entity_poly.pdbx_strand_id
1 'polypeptide(L)'
;MARFRVKRALCAHGIATQREILDHLHISSKEKVPDALDEMVDSGEVVQVEIVGLEGINYYVLSDVLRNASRLSKRKPRLHLLSPFDNLIIHRPRTEQLFGFSYSLECYTPPAKRRFGYFCLPILWGEQFVGRLDPKADRKQKTLVVRNLVFEEGFKHYEGILHSLAEKLKALASFNRCEKVLIEQTMPGKVKTHLSRTLRL
;
A
#
# COMPACT_ATOMS: atom_id res chain seq x y z
N MET A 1 -22.06 3.96 18.48
CA MET A 1 -20.61 3.65 18.50
C MET A 1 -20.21 2.49 17.56
N ALA A 2 -20.97 1.39 17.50
CA ALA A 2 -20.66 0.25 16.62
C ALA A 2 -20.75 0.57 15.11
N ARG A 3 -21.85 1.18 14.63
CA ARG A 3 -21.98 1.64 13.23
C ARG A 3 -20.82 2.55 12.78
N PHE A 4 -20.40 3.48 13.64
CA PHE A 4 -19.23 4.35 13.38
C PHE A 4 -17.95 3.53 13.14
N ARG A 5 -17.75 2.44 13.88
CA ARG A 5 -16.58 1.57 13.74
C ARG A 5 -16.60 0.78 12.44
N VAL A 6 -17.76 0.22 12.06
CA VAL A 6 -17.98 -0.41 10.76
C VAL A 6 -17.64 0.57 9.64
N LYS A 7 -18.25 1.77 9.68
CA LYS A 7 -17.99 2.83 8.68
C LYS A 7 -16.51 3.21 8.62
N ARG A 8 -15.83 3.34 9.76
CA ARG A 8 -14.41 3.69 9.81
C ARG A 8 -13.53 2.61 9.18
N ALA A 9 -13.79 1.33 9.46
CA ALA A 9 -13.04 0.23 8.86
C ALA A 9 -13.28 0.14 7.35
N LEU A 10 -14.53 0.28 6.89
CA LEU A 10 -14.87 0.29 5.46
C LEU A 10 -14.28 1.50 4.73
N CYS A 11 -14.25 2.69 5.35
CA CYS A 11 -13.55 3.84 4.77
C CYS A 11 -12.03 3.63 4.67
N ALA A 12 -11.44 2.92 5.65
CA ALA A 12 -10.00 2.68 5.69
C ALA A 12 -9.54 1.63 4.68
N HIS A 13 -10.32 0.56 4.49
CA HIS A 13 -9.97 -0.55 3.60
C HIS A 13 -10.64 -0.47 2.22
N GLY A 14 -11.67 0.36 2.06
CA GLY A 14 -12.54 0.44 0.88
C GLY A 14 -13.53 -0.72 0.81
N ILE A 15 -13.01 -1.95 0.88
CA ILE A 15 -13.74 -3.21 0.90
C ILE A 15 -13.14 -4.11 1.99
N ALA A 16 -13.97 -4.77 2.79
CA ALA A 16 -13.50 -5.62 3.87
C ALA A 16 -14.47 -6.75 4.21
N THR A 17 -13.95 -7.88 4.66
CA THR A 17 -14.79 -8.91 5.30
C THR A 17 -15.18 -8.48 6.72
N GLN A 18 -16.19 -9.14 7.31
CA GLN A 18 -16.54 -8.89 8.72
C GLN A 18 -15.34 -9.11 9.65
N ARG A 19 -14.50 -10.11 9.38
CA ARG A 19 -13.29 -10.38 10.16
C ARG A 19 -12.30 -9.22 10.08
N GLU A 20 -12.06 -8.71 8.87
CA GLU A 20 -11.16 -7.56 8.65
C GLU A 20 -11.69 -6.29 9.32
N ILE A 21 -13.01 -6.06 9.31
CA ILE A 21 -13.65 -4.96 10.05
C ILE A 21 -13.36 -5.09 11.54
N LEU A 22 -13.48 -6.28 12.11
CA LEU A 22 -13.20 -6.54 13.53
C LEU A 22 -11.71 -6.35 13.85
N ASP A 23 -10.82 -6.79 12.97
CA ASP A 23 -9.36 -6.73 13.18
C ASP A 23 -8.80 -5.31 13.03
N HIS A 24 -9.40 -4.47 12.20
CA HIS A 24 -9.09 -3.03 12.11
C HIS A 24 -9.35 -2.27 13.43
N LEU A 25 -10.22 -2.82 14.30
CA LEU A 25 -10.59 -2.22 15.57
C LEU A 25 -9.67 -2.72 16.68
N HIS A 26 -8.65 -1.93 17.04
CA HIS A 26 -7.75 -2.22 18.18
C HIS A 26 -8.40 -1.92 19.54
N ILE A 27 -9.54 -2.55 19.84
CA ILE A 27 -10.33 -2.34 21.05
C ILE A 27 -10.94 -3.65 21.58
N SER A 28 -11.27 -3.67 22.87
CA SER A 28 -11.81 -4.84 23.57
C SER A 28 -13.28 -5.14 23.24
N SER A 29 -14.13 -4.11 23.16
CA SER A 29 -15.57 -4.31 22.91
C SER A 29 -15.88 -4.35 21.42
N LYS A 30 -15.92 -5.56 20.85
CA LYS A 30 -16.25 -5.83 19.44
C LYS A 30 -17.61 -6.51 19.23
N GLU A 31 -18.27 -6.91 20.31
CA GLU A 31 -19.48 -7.74 20.31
C GLU A 31 -20.63 -7.18 19.49
N LYS A 32 -20.84 -5.85 19.51
CA LYS A 32 -21.94 -5.19 18.79
C LYS A 32 -21.63 -4.84 17.33
N VAL A 33 -20.44 -5.17 16.84
CA VAL A 33 -20.01 -4.82 15.47
C VAL A 33 -20.71 -5.68 14.41
N PRO A 34 -20.89 -7.01 14.59
CA PRO A 34 -21.69 -7.83 13.68
C PRO A 34 -23.12 -7.32 13.54
N ASP A 35 -23.86 -7.18 14.64
CA ASP A 35 -25.25 -6.68 14.61
C ASP A 35 -25.36 -5.32 13.91
N ALA A 36 -24.41 -4.41 14.18
CA ALA A 36 -24.40 -3.10 13.52
C ALA A 36 -24.04 -3.18 12.04
N LEU A 37 -23.26 -4.17 11.60
CA LEU A 37 -22.98 -4.40 10.19
C LEU A 37 -24.24 -4.93 9.50
N ASP A 38 -24.93 -5.89 10.10
CA ASP A 38 -26.18 -6.45 9.57
C ASP A 38 -27.26 -5.36 9.45
N GLU A 39 -27.47 -4.55 10.50
CA GLU A 39 -28.38 -3.39 10.43
C GLU A 39 -27.98 -2.36 9.36
N MET A 40 -26.68 -2.23 9.04
CA MET A 40 -26.20 -1.33 7.99
C MET A 40 -26.40 -1.92 6.59
N VAL A 41 -26.40 -3.24 6.47
CA VAL A 41 -26.77 -3.95 5.24
C VAL A 41 -28.28 -3.83 5.02
N ASP A 42 -29.09 -4.10 6.05
CA ASP A 42 -30.55 -3.99 6.00
C ASP A 42 -31.02 -2.56 5.65
N SER A 43 -30.33 -1.54 6.17
CA SER A 43 -30.63 -0.14 5.85
C SER A 43 -30.09 0.31 4.49
N GLY A 44 -29.32 -0.52 3.79
CA GLY A 44 -28.70 -0.21 2.50
C GLY A 44 -27.55 0.80 2.58
N GLU A 45 -26.99 1.08 3.76
CA GLU A 45 -25.78 1.90 3.93
C GLU A 45 -24.50 1.14 3.55
N VAL A 46 -24.52 -0.18 3.73
CA VAL A 46 -23.48 -1.13 3.35
C VAL A 46 -24.07 -2.13 2.37
N VAL A 47 -23.27 -2.55 1.39
CA VAL A 47 -23.62 -3.59 0.43
C VAL A 47 -22.65 -4.74 0.60
N GLN A 48 -23.19 -5.96 0.64
CA GLN A 48 -22.40 -7.17 0.50
C GLN A 48 -22.08 -7.40 -0.98
N VAL A 49 -20.81 -7.68 -1.28
CA VAL A 49 -20.31 -7.88 -2.64
C VAL A 49 -19.40 -9.11 -2.69
N GLU A 50 -19.29 -9.69 -3.88
CA GLU A 50 -18.33 -10.74 -4.20
C GLU A 50 -17.25 -10.17 -5.12
N ILE A 51 -16.04 -10.71 -5.01
CA ILE A 51 -14.92 -10.34 -5.86
C ILE A 51 -14.65 -11.51 -6.80
N VAL A 52 -14.56 -11.23 -8.10
CA VAL A 52 -14.23 -12.22 -9.13
C VAL A 52 -12.88 -12.87 -8.80
N GLY A 53 -12.85 -14.21 -8.76
CA GLY A 53 -11.68 -15.01 -8.40
C GLY A 53 -11.51 -15.25 -6.90
N LEU A 54 -12.42 -14.73 -6.06
CA LEU A 54 -12.48 -14.95 -4.61
C LEU A 54 -13.90 -15.34 -4.19
N GLU A 55 -14.51 -16.25 -4.96
CA GLU A 55 -15.88 -16.71 -4.74
C GLU A 55 -16.06 -17.33 -3.34
N GLY A 56 -17.24 -17.14 -2.76
CA GLY A 56 -17.58 -17.64 -1.41
C GLY A 56 -17.06 -16.80 -0.25
N ILE A 57 -16.42 -15.66 -0.53
CA ILE A 57 -16.00 -14.70 0.50
C ILE A 57 -16.91 -13.47 0.48
N ASN A 58 -17.60 -13.25 1.60
CA ASN A 58 -18.49 -12.10 1.77
C ASN A 58 -17.70 -10.86 2.13
N TYR A 59 -17.60 -9.94 1.17
CA TYR A 59 -17.04 -8.61 1.37
C TYR A 59 -18.14 -7.58 1.55
N TYR A 60 -17.81 -6.52 2.28
CA TYR A 60 -18.70 -5.40 2.55
C TYR A 60 -18.07 -4.10 2.07
N VAL A 61 -18.90 -3.21 1.52
CA VAL A 61 -18.50 -1.89 1.01
C VAL A 61 -19.59 -0.88 1.35
N LEU A 62 -19.21 0.38 1.61
CA LEU A 62 -20.19 1.45 1.75
C LEU A 62 -20.89 1.72 0.42
N SER A 63 -22.22 1.80 0.43
CA SER A 63 -23.04 2.00 -0.77
C SER A 63 -22.61 3.21 -1.60
N ASP A 64 -22.26 4.32 -0.93
CA ASP A 64 -21.80 5.54 -1.59
C ASP A 64 -20.46 5.36 -2.32
N VAL A 65 -19.55 4.54 -1.77
CA VAL A 65 -18.26 4.24 -2.41
C VAL A 65 -18.52 3.43 -3.69
N LEU A 66 -19.37 2.41 -3.60
CA LEU A 66 -19.70 1.55 -4.73
C LEU A 66 -20.38 2.33 -5.86
N ARG A 67 -21.36 3.19 -5.55
CA ARG A 67 -22.04 4.07 -6.52
C ARG A 67 -21.08 5.00 -7.26
N ASN A 68 -19.97 5.38 -6.62
CA ASN A 68 -18.96 6.27 -7.20
C ASN A 68 -17.75 5.52 -7.78
N ALA A 69 -17.73 4.18 -7.78
CA ALA A 69 -16.58 3.38 -8.22
C ALA A 69 -16.15 3.68 -9.67
N SER A 70 -17.11 3.87 -10.58
CA SER A 70 -16.85 4.21 -11.98
C SER A 70 -16.18 5.58 -12.20
N ARG A 71 -16.29 6.50 -11.24
CA ARG A 71 -15.57 7.78 -11.25
C ARG A 71 -14.14 7.60 -10.72
N LEU A 72 -13.96 6.70 -9.76
CA LEU A 72 -12.65 6.39 -9.19
C LEU A 72 -11.75 5.72 -10.24
N SER A 73 -12.29 4.81 -11.05
CA SER A 73 -11.54 4.10 -12.11
C SER A 73 -11.05 4.99 -13.26
N LYS A 74 -11.63 6.20 -13.43
CA LYS A 74 -11.21 7.16 -14.46
C LYS A 74 -10.01 8.02 -14.04
N ARG A 75 -9.49 7.85 -12.83
CA ARG A 75 -8.36 8.66 -12.33
C ARG A 75 -7.08 8.23 -13.01
N LYS A 76 -6.24 9.21 -13.37
CA LYS A 76 -4.89 8.94 -13.85
C LYS A 76 -4.12 8.15 -12.77
N PRO A 77 -3.37 7.10 -13.13
CA PRO A 77 -2.54 6.36 -12.19
C PRO A 77 -1.60 7.29 -11.42
N ARG A 78 -1.40 7.00 -10.14
CA ARG A 78 -0.51 7.73 -9.24
C ARG A 78 0.46 6.78 -8.59
N LEU A 79 1.67 7.28 -8.31
CA LEU A 79 2.71 6.52 -7.63
C LEU A 79 2.64 6.80 -6.14
N HIS A 80 2.61 5.75 -5.33
CA HIS A 80 2.63 5.82 -3.88
C HIS A 80 3.76 4.94 -3.34
N LEU A 81 4.49 5.46 -2.35
CA LEU A 81 5.41 4.69 -1.53
C LEU A 81 4.67 4.42 -0.22
N LEU A 82 4.28 3.17 0.01
CA LEU A 82 3.44 2.81 1.14
C LEU A 82 4.30 2.46 2.36
N SER A 83 3.88 2.94 3.52
CA SER A 83 4.43 2.50 4.79
C SER A 83 4.11 1.01 5.00
N PRO A 84 4.97 0.24 5.68
CA PRO A 84 4.62 -1.10 6.15
C PRO A 84 3.37 -1.13 7.05
N PHE A 85 2.98 0.04 7.59
CA PHE A 85 1.82 0.24 8.46
C PHE A 85 0.65 0.94 7.76
N ASP A 86 0.72 1.12 6.43
CA ASP A 86 -0.41 1.62 5.65
C ASP A 86 -1.60 0.62 5.73
N ASN A 87 -2.84 1.11 5.73
CA ASN A 87 -4.04 0.26 5.80
C ASN A 87 -4.12 -0.77 4.66
N LEU A 88 -3.50 -0.47 3.50
CA LEU A 88 -3.45 -1.39 2.38
C LEU A 88 -2.43 -2.53 2.58
N ILE A 89 -1.45 -2.36 3.49
CA ILE A 89 -0.31 -3.26 3.68
C ILE A 89 -0.32 -3.97 5.04
N ILE A 90 -0.82 -3.31 6.08
CA ILE A 90 -0.71 -3.77 7.47
C ILE A 90 -1.40 -5.12 7.69
N HIS A 91 -2.42 -5.45 6.89
CA HIS A 91 -3.02 -6.78 6.84
C HIS A 91 -2.49 -7.55 5.62
N ARG A 92 -1.40 -8.29 5.82
CA ARG A 92 -0.60 -8.91 4.75
C ARG A 92 -1.37 -10.02 4.04
N PRO A 93 -2.09 -10.91 4.73
CA PRO A 93 -2.94 -11.91 4.07
C PRO A 93 -3.97 -11.28 3.13
N ARG A 94 -4.58 -10.15 3.53
CA ARG A 94 -5.53 -9.42 2.66
C ARG A 94 -4.84 -8.82 1.43
N THR A 95 -3.64 -8.28 1.62
CA THR A 95 -2.85 -7.70 0.52
C THR A 95 -2.51 -8.77 -0.51
N GLU A 96 -2.08 -9.94 -0.05
CA GLU A 96 -1.77 -11.08 -0.89
C GLU A 96 -3.03 -11.62 -1.59
N GLN A 97 -4.14 -11.77 -0.87
CA GLN A 97 -5.40 -12.27 -1.43
C GLN A 97 -6.00 -11.33 -2.48
N LEU A 98 -6.00 -10.02 -2.26
CA LEU A 98 -6.64 -9.05 -3.15
C LEU A 98 -5.74 -8.58 -4.30
N PHE A 99 -4.42 -8.57 -4.11
CA PHE A 99 -3.47 -8.00 -5.08
C PHE A 99 -2.40 -8.97 -5.57
N GLY A 100 -2.38 -10.21 -5.05
CA GLY A 100 -1.30 -11.17 -5.35
C GLY A 100 0.07 -10.69 -4.87
N PHE A 101 0.12 -9.72 -3.95
CA PHE A 101 1.36 -9.08 -3.52
C PHE A 101 1.80 -9.61 -2.15
N SER A 102 2.72 -10.57 -2.17
CA SER A 102 3.34 -11.10 -0.96
C SER A 102 4.35 -10.08 -0.39
N TYR A 103 4.17 -9.70 0.87
CA TYR A 103 4.96 -8.68 1.55
C TYR A 103 5.25 -9.03 3.01
N SER A 104 6.50 -8.86 3.40
CA SER A 104 6.95 -8.98 4.79
C SER A 104 7.87 -7.83 5.16
N LEU A 105 7.77 -7.36 6.41
CA LEU A 105 8.67 -6.36 6.96
C LEU A 105 9.91 -7.06 7.55
N GLU A 106 11.07 -6.83 6.94
CA GLU A 106 12.29 -7.58 7.28
C GLU A 106 13.18 -6.88 8.34
N CYS A 107 12.62 -5.94 9.10
CA CYS A 107 13.36 -5.24 10.15
C CYS A 107 13.79 -6.18 11.30
N TYR A 108 13.02 -7.24 11.51
CA TYR A 108 13.32 -8.32 12.46
C TYR A 108 14.14 -9.46 11.84
N THR A 109 14.31 -9.45 10.52
CA THR A 109 15.10 -10.45 9.80
C THR A 109 16.59 -10.10 9.88
N PRO A 110 17.48 -11.07 10.20
CA PRO A 110 18.93 -10.84 10.16
C PRO A 110 19.37 -10.33 8.77
N PRO A 111 20.36 -9.40 8.68
CA PRO A 111 20.75 -8.77 7.42
C PRO A 111 21.00 -9.75 6.25
N ALA A 112 21.66 -10.88 6.51
CA ALA A 112 21.99 -11.87 5.48
C ALA A 112 20.78 -12.65 4.93
N LYS A 113 19.63 -12.63 5.62
CA LYS A 113 18.39 -13.32 5.21
C LYS A 113 17.34 -12.37 4.62
N ARG A 114 17.65 -11.08 4.52
CA ARG A 114 16.74 -10.08 3.94
C ARG A 114 16.69 -10.25 2.43
N ARG A 115 15.49 -10.25 1.85
CA ARG A 115 15.28 -10.31 0.40
C ARG A 115 15.21 -8.91 -0.20
N PHE A 116 14.52 -7.99 0.47
CA PHE A 116 14.25 -6.65 -0.07
C PHE A 116 14.88 -5.53 0.73
N GLY A 117 15.01 -5.68 2.06
CA GLY A 117 15.67 -4.70 2.90
C GLY A 117 14.99 -4.46 4.24
N TYR A 118 15.62 -3.66 5.10
CA TYR A 118 15.25 -3.51 6.51
C TYR A 118 13.86 -2.91 6.71
N PHE A 119 13.54 -1.82 5.99
CA PHE A 119 12.26 -1.12 6.12
C PHE A 119 11.66 -0.89 4.73
N CYS A 120 11.46 -1.99 4.02
CA CYS A 120 11.03 -1.96 2.64
C CYS A 120 9.61 -1.36 2.49
N LEU A 121 9.48 -0.33 1.65
CA LEU A 121 8.25 0.32 1.25
C LEU A 121 7.74 -0.28 -0.07
N PRO A 122 6.50 -0.80 -0.11
CA PRO A 122 5.84 -1.15 -1.37
C PRO A 122 5.63 0.06 -2.27
N ILE A 123 5.79 -0.13 -3.57
CA ILE A 123 5.53 0.87 -4.62
C ILE A 123 4.22 0.49 -5.31
N LEU A 124 3.19 1.30 -5.10
CA LEU A 124 1.91 1.17 -5.78
C LEU A 124 1.85 2.17 -6.94
N TRP A 125 1.54 1.70 -8.14
CA TRP A 125 1.30 2.54 -9.32
C TRP A 125 -0.11 2.29 -9.85
N GLY A 126 -0.98 3.28 -9.69
CA GLY A 126 -2.41 3.09 -9.95
C GLY A 126 -2.98 2.04 -9.01
N GLU A 127 -3.35 0.89 -9.56
CA GLU A 127 -4.01 -0.22 -8.84
C GLU A 127 -3.08 -1.44 -8.67
N GLN A 128 -1.82 -1.35 -9.14
CA GLN A 128 -0.88 -2.48 -9.13
C GLN A 128 0.34 -2.19 -8.25
N PHE A 129 0.75 -3.16 -7.45
CA PHE A 129 2.07 -3.16 -6.82
C PHE A 129 3.13 -3.45 -7.87
N VAL A 130 4.00 -2.47 -8.10
CA VAL A 130 4.99 -2.53 -9.18
C VAL A 130 6.41 -2.70 -8.66
N GLY A 131 6.66 -2.51 -7.36
CA GLY A 131 7.97 -2.74 -6.82
C GLY A 131 8.08 -2.51 -5.32
N ARG A 132 9.32 -2.46 -4.86
CA ARG A 132 9.75 -2.45 -3.47
C ARG A 132 10.99 -1.57 -3.32
N LEU A 133 11.02 -0.72 -2.29
CA LEU A 133 12.08 0.25 -2.04
C LEU A 133 12.56 0.14 -0.60
N ASP A 134 13.86 -0.03 -0.33
CA ASP A 134 14.43 0.05 1.03
C ASP A 134 15.15 1.39 1.24
N PRO A 135 14.46 2.41 1.80
CA PRO A 135 15.07 3.70 2.10
C PRO A 135 15.73 3.72 3.48
N LYS A 136 16.83 4.45 3.59
CA LYS A 136 17.49 4.81 4.84
C LYS A 136 17.86 6.28 4.84
N ALA A 137 17.29 7.05 5.76
CA ALA A 137 17.68 8.44 5.95
C ALA A 137 18.99 8.53 6.76
N ASP A 138 20.07 8.94 6.12
CA ASP A 138 21.28 9.40 6.81
C ASP A 138 21.12 10.88 7.14
N ARG A 139 20.69 11.15 8.37
CA ARG A 139 20.44 12.52 8.83
C ARG A 139 21.72 13.34 9.02
N LYS A 140 22.87 12.69 9.28
CA LYS A 140 24.15 13.40 9.41
C LYS A 140 24.60 13.93 8.06
N GLN A 141 24.48 13.10 7.02
CA GLN A 141 24.81 13.47 5.63
C GLN A 141 23.64 14.09 4.87
N LYS A 142 22.50 14.32 5.53
CA LYS A 142 21.23 14.78 4.94
C LYS A 142 20.89 14.07 3.63
N THR A 143 21.09 12.76 3.57
CA THR A 143 20.94 11.98 2.35
C THR A 143 19.96 10.82 2.58
N LEU A 144 18.93 10.74 1.74
CA LEU A 144 18.06 9.58 1.67
C LEU A 144 18.75 8.53 0.79
N VAL A 145 19.28 7.49 1.43
CA VAL A 145 19.93 6.39 0.73
C VAL A 145 18.89 5.32 0.42
N VAL A 146 18.60 5.12 -0.86
CA VAL A 146 17.86 3.96 -1.34
C VAL A 146 18.85 2.80 -1.47
N ARG A 147 18.83 1.91 -0.47
CA ARG A 147 19.71 0.74 -0.41
C ARG A 147 19.37 -0.24 -1.52
N ASN A 148 18.08 -0.47 -1.72
CA ASN A 148 17.59 -1.40 -2.73
C ASN A 148 16.28 -0.88 -3.35
N LEU A 149 16.13 -1.04 -4.66
CA LEU A 149 14.91 -0.75 -5.40
C LEU A 149 14.65 -1.90 -6.38
N VAL A 150 13.59 -2.66 -6.16
CA VAL A 150 13.26 -3.85 -6.96
C VAL A 150 11.90 -3.65 -7.60
N PHE A 151 11.80 -3.76 -8.91
CA PHE A 151 10.50 -3.87 -9.60
C PHE A 151 10.00 -5.31 -9.55
N GLU A 152 8.68 -5.50 -9.44
CA GLU A 152 8.05 -6.82 -9.45
C GLU A 152 8.29 -7.56 -10.77
N GLU A 153 8.36 -8.88 -10.67
CA GLU A 153 8.42 -9.75 -11.83
C GLU A 153 7.19 -9.52 -12.72
N GLY A 154 7.41 -9.31 -14.01
CA GLY A 154 6.35 -8.98 -14.98
C GLY A 154 6.15 -7.47 -15.22
N PHE A 155 6.59 -6.57 -14.33
CA PHE A 155 6.48 -5.13 -14.57
C PHE A 155 7.63 -4.60 -15.45
N LYS A 156 7.37 -4.47 -16.76
CA LYS A 156 8.39 -4.06 -17.76
C LYS A 156 8.41 -2.56 -18.07
N HIS A 157 7.37 -1.82 -17.68
CA HIS A 157 7.18 -0.40 -18.03
C HIS A 157 7.77 0.58 -17.01
N TYR A 158 8.84 0.20 -16.31
CA TYR A 158 9.44 1.04 -15.27
C TYR A 158 9.88 2.42 -15.76
N GLU A 159 10.31 2.54 -17.03
CA GLU A 159 10.71 3.82 -17.64
C GLU A 159 9.59 4.88 -17.57
N GLY A 160 8.33 4.47 -17.76
CA GLY A 160 7.18 5.35 -17.73
C GLY A 160 6.84 5.91 -16.35
N ILE A 161 7.38 5.34 -15.27
CA ILE A 161 7.11 5.78 -13.90
C ILE A 161 8.31 6.43 -13.21
N LEU A 162 9.50 6.43 -13.83
CA LEU A 162 10.72 6.91 -13.17
C LEU A 162 10.64 8.39 -12.76
N HIS A 163 9.96 9.22 -13.56
CA HIS A 163 9.74 10.62 -13.19
C HIS A 163 8.87 10.75 -11.93
N SER A 164 7.71 10.09 -11.90
CA SER A 164 6.84 10.04 -10.72
C SER A 164 7.56 9.44 -9.50
N LEU A 165 8.40 8.43 -9.70
CA LEU A 165 9.19 7.82 -8.63
C LEU A 165 10.23 8.79 -8.09
N ALA A 166 10.95 9.51 -8.96
CA ALA A 166 11.91 10.53 -8.56
C ALA A 166 11.24 11.63 -7.72
N GLU A 167 10.06 12.11 -8.13
CA GLU A 167 9.28 13.09 -7.37
C GLU A 167 8.87 12.56 -5.99
N LYS A 168 8.42 11.29 -5.90
CA LYS A 168 8.11 10.67 -4.59
C LYS A 168 9.34 10.46 -3.71
N LEU A 169 10.50 10.13 -4.30
CA LEU A 169 11.75 10.01 -3.56
C LEU A 169 12.24 11.36 -3.03
N LYS A 170 12.13 12.44 -3.83
CA LYS A 170 12.42 13.82 -3.39
C LYS A 170 11.49 14.23 -2.24
N ALA A 171 10.19 13.96 -2.36
CA ALA A 171 9.23 14.23 -1.29
C ALA A 171 9.55 13.42 -0.01
N LEU A 172 9.90 12.14 -0.14
CA LEU A 172 10.29 11.30 0.98
C LEU A 172 11.60 11.78 1.63
N ALA A 173 12.57 12.25 0.84
CA ALA A 173 13.80 12.84 1.33
C ALA A 173 13.52 14.11 2.14
N SER A 174 12.71 15.02 1.57
CA SER A 174 12.28 16.25 2.24
C SER A 174 11.56 15.96 3.57
N PHE A 175 10.62 15.01 3.58
CA PHE A 175 9.94 14.56 4.80
C PHE A 175 10.92 14.08 5.88
N ASN A 176 11.99 13.40 5.48
CA ASN A 176 13.04 12.92 6.38
C ASN A 176 14.15 13.95 6.68
N ARG A 177 14.00 15.19 6.22
CA ARG A 177 15.00 16.27 6.31
C ARG A 177 16.33 15.93 5.63
N CYS A 178 16.24 15.23 4.51
CA CYS A 178 17.35 14.97 3.60
C CYS A 178 17.26 15.91 2.38
N GLU A 179 18.41 16.35 1.89
CA GLU A 179 18.54 17.28 0.75
C GLU A 179 18.86 16.52 -0.54
N LYS A 180 19.39 15.30 -0.43
CA LYS A 180 19.84 14.49 -1.57
C LYS A 180 19.26 13.09 -1.50
N VAL A 181 19.13 12.46 -2.66
CA VAL A 181 18.77 11.04 -2.79
C VAL A 181 19.95 10.32 -3.44
N LEU A 182 20.39 9.23 -2.82
CA LEU A 182 21.41 8.33 -3.36
C LEU A 182 20.79 6.97 -3.63
N ILE A 183 20.99 6.41 -4.82
CA ILE A 183 20.54 5.06 -5.19
C ILE A 183 21.74 4.12 -5.19
N GLU A 184 21.72 3.08 -4.36
CA GLU A 184 22.81 2.11 -4.28
C GLU A 184 22.59 0.94 -5.25
N GLN A 185 21.44 0.26 -5.15
CA GLN A 185 21.11 -0.90 -5.98
C GLN A 185 19.71 -0.79 -6.56
N THR A 186 19.57 -1.25 -7.81
CA THR A 186 18.26 -1.43 -8.44
C THR A 186 18.18 -2.78 -9.14
N MET A 187 16.98 -3.34 -9.24
CA MET A 187 16.65 -4.47 -10.08
C MET A 187 15.43 -4.13 -10.93
N PRO A 188 15.56 -4.03 -12.28
CA PRO A 188 16.78 -4.27 -13.06
C PRO A 188 17.85 -3.17 -12.88
N GLY A 189 19.13 -3.54 -13.05
CA GLY A 189 20.27 -2.64 -12.80
C GLY A 189 20.29 -1.36 -13.64
N LYS A 190 19.75 -1.41 -14.87
CA LYS A 190 19.69 -0.24 -15.76
C LYS A 190 18.84 0.92 -15.21
N VAL A 191 17.91 0.64 -14.30
CA VAL A 191 17.06 1.66 -13.65
C VAL A 191 17.92 2.66 -12.88
N LYS A 192 18.99 2.21 -12.22
CA LYS A 192 19.86 3.06 -11.39
C LYS A 192 20.34 4.29 -12.15
N THR A 193 20.87 4.12 -13.35
CA THR A 193 21.42 5.21 -14.18
C THR A 193 20.34 6.21 -14.58
N HIS A 194 19.18 5.71 -15.02
CA HIS A 194 18.06 6.55 -15.46
C HIS A 194 17.49 7.35 -14.28
N LEU A 195 17.18 6.67 -13.17
CA LEU A 195 16.60 7.30 -12.00
C LEU A 195 17.57 8.32 -11.37
N SER A 196 18.86 8.02 -11.34
CA SER A 196 19.89 8.93 -10.83
C SER A 196 20.05 10.19 -11.69
N ARG A 197 19.84 10.10 -13.01
CA ARG A 197 19.77 11.28 -13.89
C ARG A 197 18.52 12.11 -13.60
N THR A 198 17.35 11.47 -13.49
CA THR A 198 16.08 12.15 -13.19
C THR A 198 16.08 12.84 -11.82
N LEU A 199 16.79 12.31 -10.83
CA LEU A 199 16.92 12.92 -9.51
C LEU A 199 17.83 14.16 -9.47
N ARG A 200 18.68 14.37 -10.48
CA ARG A 200 19.55 15.57 -10.60
C ARG A 200 18.87 16.72 -11.32
N LEU A 201 17.80 16.44 -12.07
CA LEU A 201 16.89 17.42 -12.66
C LEU A 201 15.91 17.91 -11.59
#